data_AF-A0A5S9MES3-F1
#
_entry.id   AF-A0A5S9MES3-F1
#
_cell.length_a   1.000
_cell.length_b   1.000
_cell.length_c   1.000
_cell.angle_alpha   90.00
_cell.angle_beta   90.00
_cell.angle_gamma   90.00
#
_symmetry.space_group_name_H-M   'P 1'
#
loop_
_entity.id
_entity.type
_entity.pdbx_description
1 polymer ?
#
loop_
_entity_poly.entity_id
_entity_poly.type
_entity_poly.pdbx_seq_one_letter_code
_entity_poly.pdbx_strand_id
1 'polypeptide(L)'
;MYHDQTGHVTATVQGYCGMLVSGRFQQDEPHMEKAAQYIRSNGGLKNVHFMTKWMLAVNGMHPWPYFYAPLSFLLIPTYFPLHFYHLSAYARIHFVPMMIALNKRYTSHEEFPSLAHLDANMSKNPFDWFMAREERSTHHFLTYMRSYTALDSRLDFFRI
;
A
#
# COMPACT_ATOMS: atom_id res chain seq x y z
N MET A 1 -2.84 -16.95 14.75
CA MET A 1 -1.75 -16.12 14.20
C MET A 1 -1.26 -16.79 12.93
N TYR A 2 -1.26 -16.09 11.79
CA TYR A 2 -0.85 -16.66 10.52
C TYR A 2 0.69 -16.68 10.50
N HIS A 3 1.30 -17.86 10.62
CA HIS A 3 2.75 -18.03 10.49
C HIS A 3 3.07 -18.29 9.02
N ASP A 4 3.15 -17.22 8.22
CA ASP A 4 3.77 -17.32 6.90
C ASP A 4 5.28 -17.54 7.12
N GLN A 5 5.82 -18.66 6.62
CA GLN A 5 7.25 -19.02 6.78
C GLN A 5 8.17 -18.04 6.05
N THR A 6 7.62 -17.25 5.12
CA THR A 6 8.31 -16.17 4.45
C THR A 6 8.04 -14.85 5.18
N GLY A 7 9.08 -14.24 5.77
CA GLY A 7 8.93 -13.00 6.52
C GLY A 7 8.34 -11.85 5.67
N HIS A 8 7.38 -11.11 6.25
CA HIS A 8 6.71 -10.01 5.57
C HIS A 8 7.33 -8.66 5.91
N VAL A 9 7.89 -7.97 4.91
CA VAL A 9 8.48 -6.62 5.08
C VAL A 9 7.47 -5.62 5.67
N THR A 10 6.21 -5.66 5.22
CA THR A 10 5.14 -4.80 5.74
C THR A 10 4.93 -4.97 7.24
N ALA A 11 4.87 -6.22 7.72
CA ALA A 11 4.65 -6.51 9.14
C ALA A 11 5.87 -6.07 9.97
N THR A 12 7.08 -6.30 9.48
CA THR A 12 8.32 -5.84 10.15
C THR A 12 8.37 -4.32 10.25
N VAL A 13 7.99 -3.59 9.20
CA VAL A 13 7.93 -2.12 9.23
C VAL A 13 6.90 -1.62 10.23
N GLN A 14 5.70 -2.21 10.26
CA GLN A 14 4.68 -1.85 11.25
C GLN A 14 5.16 -2.09 12.69
N GLY A 15 5.78 -3.24 12.95
CA GLY A 15 6.36 -3.56 14.26
C GLY A 15 7.48 -2.60 14.65
N TYR A 16 8.41 -2.31 13.73
CA TYR A 16 9.49 -1.34 13.93
C TYR A 16 8.94 0.05 14.29
N CYS A 17 7.95 0.52 13.53
CA CYS A 17 7.34 1.82 13.79
C CYS A 17 6.58 1.83 15.13
N GLY A 18 5.86 0.76 15.47
CA GLY A 18 5.19 0.65 16.77
C GLY A 18 6.16 0.71 17.95
N MET A 19 7.31 0.04 17.85
CA MET A 19 8.36 0.09 18.87
C MET A 19 8.98 1.49 18.97
N LEU A 20 9.26 2.13 17.83
CA LEU A 20 9.80 3.49 17.78
C LEU A 20 8.84 4.52 18.38
N VAL A 21 7.56 4.47 17.99
CA VAL A 21 6.49 5.36 18.46
C VAL A 21 6.20 5.17 19.94
N SER A 22 6.42 3.98 20.49
CA SER A 22 6.24 3.74 21.94
C SER A 22 7.18 4.56 22.82
N GLY A 23 8.25 5.12 22.27
CA GLY A 23 9.27 5.86 23.02
C GLY A 23 10.11 4.99 23.96
N ARG A 24 9.89 3.67 24.00
CA ARG A 24 10.60 2.73 24.87
C ARG A 24 11.84 2.11 24.23
N PHE A 25 11.96 2.22 22.90
CA PHE A 25 13.03 1.62 22.12
C PHE A 25 13.73 2.66 21.26
N GLN A 26 15.06 2.66 21.27
CA GLN A 26 15.88 3.55 20.44
C GLN A 26 16.34 2.86 19.16
N GLN A 27 16.65 3.67 18.13
CA GLN A 27 17.08 3.16 16.82
C GLN A 27 18.37 2.34 16.90
N ASP A 28 19.23 2.63 17.88
CA ASP A 28 20.56 2.03 18.06
C ASP A 28 20.51 0.69 18.80
N GLU A 29 19.33 0.23 19.23
CA GLU A 29 19.23 -1.04 19.93
C GLU A 29 19.48 -2.23 18.99
N PRO A 30 20.16 -3.29 19.45
CA PRO A 30 20.56 -4.41 18.59
C PRO A 30 19.41 -5.11 17.87
N HIS A 31 18.21 -5.11 18.46
CA HIS A 31 17.02 -5.70 17.84
C HIS A 31 16.37 -4.75 16.81
N MET A 32 16.42 -3.43 17.04
CA MET A 32 15.96 -2.40 16.11
C MET A 32 16.87 -2.38 14.88
N GLU A 33 18.18 -2.52 15.07
CA GLU A 33 19.14 -2.59 13.96
C GLU A 33 18.91 -3.85 13.10
N LYS A 34 18.68 -5.02 13.71
CA LYS A 34 18.33 -6.25 12.98
C LYS A 34 17.07 -6.07 12.14
N ALA A 35 16.03 -5.45 12.70
CA ALA A 35 14.81 -5.15 11.96
C ALA A 35 15.06 -4.16 10.80
N ALA A 36 15.87 -3.11 11.04
CA ALA A 36 16.25 -2.15 10.01
C ALA A 36 17.04 -2.80 8.88
N GLN A 37 18.00 -3.67 9.19
CA GLN A 37 18.78 -4.44 8.21
C GLN A 37 17.87 -5.36 7.38
N TYR A 38 16.90 -6.04 8.00
CA TYR A 38 15.90 -6.85 7.29
C TYR A 38 15.03 -6.00 6.35
N ILE A 39 14.61 -4.81 6.78
CA ILE A 39 13.81 -3.91 5.95
C ILE A 39 14.63 -3.46 4.73
N ARG A 40 15.88 -3.03 4.93
CA ARG A 40 16.77 -2.61 3.84
C ARG A 40 17.04 -3.74 2.83
N SER A 41 17.34 -4.95 3.31
CA SER A 41 17.64 -6.10 2.43
C SER A 41 16.44 -6.55 1.60
N ASN A 42 15.21 -6.30 2.07
CA ASN A 42 13.97 -6.65 1.37
C ASN A 42 13.40 -5.52 0.48
N GLY A 43 14.22 -4.53 0.14
CA GLY A 43 13.84 -3.42 -0.74
C GLY A 43 13.18 -2.23 -0.03
N GLY A 44 13.44 -2.08 1.27
CA GLY A 44 13.12 -0.87 2.03
C GLY A 44 11.63 -0.60 2.17
N LEU A 45 11.29 0.69 2.19
CA LEU A 45 9.90 1.15 2.25
C LEU A 45 9.21 1.03 0.89
N LYS A 46 9.96 0.90 -0.21
CA LYS A 46 9.40 0.71 -1.55
C LYS A 46 8.49 -0.53 -1.64
N ASN A 47 8.85 -1.66 -1.03
CA ASN A 47 8.10 -2.93 -1.12
C ASN A 47 7.00 -3.10 -0.06
N VAL A 48 6.74 -2.07 0.73
CA VAL A 48 5.73 -2.09 1.78
C VAL A 48 4.33 -1.83 1.19
N HIS A 49 3.33 -2.49 1.78
CA HIS A 49 1.92 -2.31 1.40
C HIS A 49 1.49 -0.83 1.45
N PHE A 50 0.69 -0.40 0.48
CA PHE A 50 0.27 1.01 0.33
C PHE A 50 -0.44 1.54 1.58
N MET A 51 -1.23 0.72 2.29
CA MET A 51 -1.92 1.14 3.53
C MET A 51 -0.92 1.50 4.63
N THR A 52 0.19 0.77 4.74
CA THR A 52 1.24 1.07 5.71
C THR A 52 2.00 2.33 5.30
N LYS A 53 2.27 2.51 4.00
CA LYS A 53 2.82 3.79 3.51
C LYS A 53 1.88 4.97 3.81
N TRP A 54 0.57 4.75 3.72
CA TRP A 54 -0.43 5.75 4.05
C TRP A 54 -0.37 6.13 5.53
N MET A 55 -0.35 5.13 6.42
CA MET A 55 -0.16 5.33 7.85
C MET A 55 1.13 6.11 8.14
N LEU A 56 2.25 5.76 7.50
CA LEU A 56 3.52 6.47 7.69
C LEU A 56 3.48 7.91 7.14
N ALA A 57 2.80 8.14 6.03
CA ALA A 57 2.68 9.47 5.43
C ALA A 57 1.81 10.41 6.29
N VAL A 58 0.70 9.89 6.83
CA VAL A 58 -0.14 10.63 7.78
C VAL A 58 0.63 10.97 9.05
N ASN A 59 1.53 10.11 9.52
CA ASN A 59 2.38 10.38 10.69
C ASN A 59 3.66 11.18 10.33
N GLY A 60 3.84 11.64 9.10
CA GLY A 60 5.03 12.42 8.69
C GLY A 60 6.33 11.64 8.58
N MET A 61 6.30 10.32 8.80
CA MET A 61 7.46 9.43 8.72
C MET A 61 7.84 9.08 7.26
N HIS A 62 6.93 9.34 6.31
CA HIS A 62 7.13 9.08 4.88
C HIS A 62 6.56 10.24 4.04
N PRO A 63 7.21 10.65 2.94
CA PRO A 63 6.68 11.70 2.09
C PRO A 63 5.42 11.24 1.34
N TRP A 64 4.51 12.18 1.12
CA TRP A 64 3.37 11.96 0.23
C TRP A 64 3.81 11.82 -1.24
N PRO A 65 3.17 10.95 -2.04
CA PRO A 65 3.49 10.80 -3.45
C PRO A 65 3.02 12.01 -4.26
N TYR A 66 3.66 12.32 -5.39
CA TYR A 66 3.24 13.39 -6.32
C TYR A 66 1.99 13.01 -7.11
N PHE A 67 0.89 12.78 -6.40
CA PHE A 67 -0.40 12.39 -6.97
C PHE A 67 -1.54 13.12 -6.27
N TYR A 68 -2.54 13.49 -7.05
CA TYR A 68 -3.77 14.11 -6.59
C TYR A 68 -4.93 13.22 -6.98
N ALA A 69 -5.76 12.84 -6.02
CA ALA A 69 -6.93 12.01 -6.27
C ALA A 69 -8.15 12.92 -6.55
N PRO A 70 -8.74 12.90 -7.75
CA PRO A 70 -9.86 13.77 -8.05
C PRO A 70 -11.09 13.36 -7.23
N LEU A 71 -11.58 14.24 -6.35
CA LEU A 71 -12.82 14.00 -5.57
C LEU A 71 -14.05 13.86 -6.47
N SER A 72 -13.98 14.33 -7.72
CA SER A 72 -15.01 14.10 -8.73
C SER A 72 -15.27 12.62 -8.99
N PHE A 73 -14.36 11.71 -8.60
CA PHE A 73 -14.62 10.27 -8.62
C PHE A 73 -15.81 9.85 -7.74
N LEU A 74 -16.07 10.58 -6.65
CA LEU A 74 -17.22 10.35 -5.77
C LEU A 74 -18.54 10.81 -6.39
N LEU A 75 -18.47 11.72 -7.37
CA LEU A 75 -19.61 12.30 -8.07
C LEU A 75 -19.96 11.53 -9.35
N ILE A 76 -19.23 10.46 -9.68
CA ILE A 76 -19.50 9.67 -10.87
C ILE A 76 -20.87 8.99 -10.69
N PRO A 77 -21.82 9.24 -11.61
CA PRO A 77 -23.20 8.81 -11.47
C PRO A 77 -23.39 7.37 -11.92
N THR A 78 -24.16 6.58 -11.15
CA THR A 78 -24.28 5.09 -11.11
C THR A 78 -24.51 4.30 -12.42
N TYR A 79 -24.47 4.91 -13.60
CA TYR A 79 -24.62 4.27 -14.92
C TYR A 79 -23.30 3.97 -15.71
N PHE A 80 -22.16 4.61 -15.41
CA PHE A 80 -20.80 4.19 -15.85
C PHE A 80 -20.35 2.76 -15.40
N PRO A 81 -19.41 2.07 -16.06
CA PRO A 81 -18.94 0.75 -15.58
C PRO A 81 -17.98 0.80 -14.36
N LEU A 82 -17.38 1.96 -14.07
CA LEU A 82 -16.46 2.18 -12.93
C LEU A 82 -17.09 3.12 -11.90
N HIS A 83 -18.03 2.60 -11.09
CA HIS A 83 -18.61 3.36 -9.99
C HIS A 83 -17.97 3.10 -8.66
N PHE A 84 -17.89 4.17 -7.88
CA PHE A 84 -17.56 4.11 -6.46
C PHE A 84 -18.50 3.15 -5.70
N TYR A 85 -19.76 3.01 -6.10
CA TYR A 85 -20.74 2.11 -5.49
C TYR A 85 -20.54 0.61 -5.79
N HIS A 86 -19.73 0.25 -6.78
CA HIS A 86 -19.32 -1.14 -7.00
C HIS A 86 -18.23 -1.59 -6.00
N LEU A 87 -17.57 -0.64 -5.32
CA LEU A 87 -16.61 -0.97 -4.28
C LEU A 87 -17.34 -1.47 -3.03
N SER A 88 -16.70 -2.43 -2.33
CA SER A 88 -17.22 -2.92 -1.05
C SER A 88 -17.45 -1.77 -0.08
N ALA A 89 -18.43 -1.90 0.81
CA ALA A 89 -18.68 -0.90 1.86
C ALA A 89 -17.41 -0.57 2.66
N TYR A 90 -16.59 -1.60 2.93
CA TYR A 90 -15.29 -1.46 3.59
C TYR A 90 -14.32 -0.57 2.79
N ALA A 91 -14.16 -0.82 1.48
CA ALA A 91 -13.30 0.00 0.64
C ALA A 91 -13.78 1.46 0.63
N ARG A 92 -15.08 1.70 0.48
CA ARG A 92 -15.64 3.06 0.42
C ARG A 92 -15.35 3.88 1.68
N ILE A 93 -15.49 3.27 2.86
CA ILE A 93 -15.24 3.94 4.15
C ILE A 93 -13.77 4.37 4.29
N HIS A 94 -12.82 3.61 3.73
CA HIS A 94 -11.39 3.95 3.79
C HIS A 94 -10.96 4.88 2.65
N PHE A 95 -11.49 4.72 1.44
CA PHE A 95 -11.07 5.51 0.28
C PHE A 95 -11.37 7.00 0.41
N VAL A 96 -12.53 7.36 0.97
CA VAL A 96 -12.90 8.78 1.15
C VAL A 96 -11.89 9.54 2.02
N PRO A 97 -11.58 9.11 3.26
CA PRO A 97 -10.57 9.79 4.08
C PRO A 97 -9.17 9.69 3.45
N MET A 98 -8.83 8.59 2.76
CA MET A 98 -7.59 8.46 1.98
C MET A 98 -7.42 9.58 0.96
N MET A 99 -8.43 9.81 0.14
CA MET A 99 -8.39 10.85 -0.89
C MET A 99 -8.30 12.26 -0.29
N ILE A 100 -9.03 12.52 0.79
CA ILE A 100 -9.00 13.82 1.46
C ILE A 100 -7.62 14.09 2.08
N ALA A 101 -7.06 13.12 2.81
CA ALA A 101 -5.75 13.22 3.44
C ALA A 101 -4.64 13.41 2.39
N LEU A 102 -4.68 12.63 1.30
CA LEU A 102 -3.74 12.73 0.20
C LEU A 102 -3.76 14.13 -0.45
N ASN A 103 -4.94 14.66 -0.75
CA ASN A 103 -5.07 15.96 -1.40
C ASN A 103 -4.66 17.12 -0.50
N LYS A 104 -4.93 17.02 0.80
CA LYS A 104 -4.48 17.99 1.79
C LYS A 104 -3.02 17.81 2.21
N ARG A 105 -2.36 16.73 1.77
CA ARG A 105 -1.02 16.33 2.24
C ARG A 105 -0.95 16.33 3.77
N TYR A 106 -2.01 15.82 4.40
CA TYR A 106 -2.16 15.93 5.84
C TYR A 106 -1.05 15.14 6.53
N THR A 107 -0.32 15.82 7.41
CA THR A 107 0.71 15.22 8.23
C THR A 107 0.41 15.60 9.67
N SER A 108 0.39 14.61 10.56
CA SER A 108 0.26 14.82 11.99
C SER A 108 1.41 15.69 12.49
N HIS A 109 1.12 16.57 13.45
CA HIS A 109 2.11 17.46 14.05
C HIS A 109 2.96 16.78 15.14
N GLU A 110 2.73 15.50 15.41
CA GLU A 110 3.56 14.73 16.34
C GLU A 110 4.95 14.49 15.73
N GLU A 111 5.99 14.85 16.47
CA GLU A 111 7.38 14.68 16.06
C GLU A 111 7.80 13.21 16.17
N PHE A 112 7.54 12.44 15.12
CA PHE A 112 8.08 11.10 15.00
C PHE A 112 9.48 11.13 14.37
N PRO A 113 10.39 10.23 14.78
CA PRO A 113 11.71 10.16 14.17
C PRO A 113 11.58 9.79 12.70
N SER A 114 12.36 10.46 11.86
CA SER A 114 12.39 10.16 10.43
C SER A 114 12.82 8.71 10.19
N LEU A 115 12.21 8.06 9.20
CA LEU A 115 12.59 6.72 8.75
C LEU A 115 13.58 6.75 7.57
N ALA A 116 14.20 7.90 7.30
CA ALA A 116 15.12 8.08 6.17
C ALA A 116 16.29 7.07 6.18
N HIS A 117 16.70 6.60 7.35
CA HIS A 117 17.73 5.56 7.49
C HIS A 117 17.28 4.18 7.01
N LEU A 118 15.97 3.91 6.92
CA LEU A 118 15.44 2.62 6.42
C LEU A 118 15.34 2.59 4.90
N ASP A 119 15.11 3.74 4.28
CA ASP A 119 15.04 3.89 2.83
C ASP A 119 15.49 5.30 2.45
N ALA A 120 16.71 5.41 1.92
CA ALA A 120 17.27 6.70 1.49
C ALA A 120 16.52 7.29 0.30
N ASN A 121 15.80 6.46 -0.46
CA ASN A 121 15.09 6.84 -1.68
C ASN A 121 13.58 6.65 -1.50
N MET A 122 13.02 7.18 -0.40
CA MET A 122 11.57 7.22 -0.18
C MET A 122 10.85 7.80 -1.41
N SER A 123 10.41 6.90 -2.29
CA SER A 123 9.96 7.28 -3.62
C SER A 123 8.65 8.04 -3.52
N LYS A 124 8.64 9.24 -4.09
CA LYS A 124 7.43 10.05 -4.24
C LYS A 124 6.67 9.70 -5.52
N ASN A 125 7.15 8.71 -6.30
CA ASN A 125 6.47 8.28 -7.51
C ASN A 125 5.18 7.55 -7.13
N PRO A 126 4.02 7.94 -7.68
CA PRO A 126 2.75 7.29 -7.35
C PRO A 126 2.72 5.81 -7.74
N PHE A 127 3.37 5.44 -8.84
CA PHE A 127 3.46 4.04 -9.24
C PHE A 127 4.21 3.19 -8.21
N ASP A 128 5.35 3.67 -7.70
CA ASP A 128 6.06 2.98 -6.62
C ASP A 128 5.25 2.95 -5.32
N TRP A 129 4.35 3.90 -5.13
CA TRP A 129 3.51 3.99 -3.93
C TRP A 129 2.36 2.99 -3.96
N PHE A 130 1.64 2.92 -5.08
CA PHE A 130 0.46 2.07 -5.27
C PHE A 130 0.79 0.65 -5.76
N MET A 131 1.79 0.47 -6.62
CA MET A 131 2.14 -0.83 -7.22
C MET A 131 3.15 -1.62 -6.41
N ALA A 132 3.49 -1.16 -5.22
CA ALA A 132 4.39 -1.85 -4.31
C ALA A 132 3.79 -3.18 -3.82
N ARG A 133 4.13 -4.22 -4.55
CA ARG A 133 4.02 -5.63 -4.15
C ARG A 133 2.59 -6.11 -3.92
N GLU A 134 1.74 -5.91 -4.94
CA GLU A 134 0.56 -6.74 -5.15
C GLU A 134 0.85 -7.90 -6.12
N GLU A 135 2.03 -8.54 -6.03
CA GLU A 135 2.37 -9.71 -6.85
C GLU A 135 1.37 -10.87 -6.66
N ARG A 136 0.78 -11.03 -5.47
CA ARG A 136 -0.26 -12.06 -5.23
C ARG A 136 -1.58 -11.73 -5.94
N SER A 137 -1.93 -10.46 -6.07
CA SER A 137 -3.18 -10.02 -6.70
C SER A 137 -3.06 -10.01 -8.22
N THR A 138 -1.97 -9.46 -8.76
CA THR A 138 -1.75 -9.33 -10.20
C THR A 138 -1.57 -10.68 -10.90
N HIS A 139 -0.81 -11.62 -10.32
CA HIS A 139 -0.70 -12.97 -10.90
C HIS A 139 -2.05 -13.70 -10.88
N HIS A 140 -2.80 -13.63 -9.78
CA HIS A 140 -4.12 -14.25 -9.69
C HIS A 140 -5.11 -13.59 -10.66
N PHE A 141 -5.12 -12.25 -10.75
CA PHE A 141 -5.95 -11.49 -11.67
C PHE A 141 -5.62 -11.76 -13.14
N LEU A 142 -4.33 -11.77 -13.52
CA LEU A 142 -3.90 -12.10 -14.88
C LEU A 142 -4.19 -13.56 -15.24
N THR A 143 -4.05 -14.48 -14.28
CA THR A 143 -4.44 -15.89 -14.47
C THR A 143 -5.95 -16.02 -14.65
N TYR A 144 -6.73 -15.24 -13.89
CA TYR A 144 -8.18 -15.14 -14.03
C TYR A 144 -8.54 -14.57 -15.42
N MET A 145 -7.99 -13.43 -15.84
CA MET A 145 -8.29 -12.89 -17.19
C MET A 145 -7.84 -13.81 -18.33
N ARG A 146 -6.72 -14.54 -18.16
CA ARG A 146 -6.30 -15.59 -19.11
C ARG A 146 -7.29 -16.75 -19.17
N SER A 147 -7.90 -17.16 -18.07
CA SER A 147 -8.88 -18.25 -18.08
C SER A 147 -10.19 -17.85 -18.77
N TYR A 148 -10.62 -16.59 -18.67
CA TYR A 148 -11.81 -16.08 -19.37
C TYR A 148 -11.59 -15.98 -20.89
N THR A 149 -10.42 -15.49 -21.32
CA THR A 149 -10.08 -15.43 -22.75
C THR A 149 -9.88 -16.83 -23.36
N ALA A 150 -9.40 -17.80 -22.56
CA ALA A 150 -9.35 -19.21 -22.97
C ALA A 150 -10.71 -19.91 -23.01
N LEU A 151 -11.72 -19.42 -22.28
CA LEU A 151 -13.09 -19.95 -22.34
C LEU A 151 -13.84 -19.46 -23.59
N ASP A 152 -13.60 -18.21 -23.98
CA ASP A 152 -14.23 -17.56 -25.15
C ASP A 152 -13.89 -18.30 -26.45
N SER A 153 -12.62 -18.65 -26.65
CA SER A 153 -12.15 -19.45 -27.79
C SER A 153 -12.69 -20.89 -27.83
N ARG A 154 -13.26 -21.42 -26.74
CA ARG A 154 -13.95 -22.73 -26.71
C ARG A 154 -15.44 -22.64 -27.02
N LEU A 155 -16.04 -21.47 -26.87
CA LEU A 155 -17.48 -21.26 -27.13
C LEU A 155 -17.76 -20.95 -28.61
N ASP A 156 -16.78 -20.46 -29.36
CA ASP A 156 -16.87 -20.31 -30.82
C ASP A 156 -16.94 -21.65 -31.57
N PHE A 157 -16.58 -22.78 -30.94
CA PHE A 157 -16.69 -24.12 -31.55
C PHE A 157 -18.12 -24.69 -31.51
N PHE A 158 -19.02 -24.11 -30.70
CA PHE A 158 -20.41 -24.60 -30.55
C PHE A 158 -21.44 -23.75 -31.31
N ARG A 159 -21.01 -22.80 -32.14
CA ARG A 159 -21.90 -22.02 -33.00
C ARG A 159 -21.91 -22.62 -34.41
N ILE A 160 -22.61 -23.76 -34.54
CA ILE A 160 -23.13 -24.30 -35.81
C ILE A 160 -24.61 -23.93 -35.89
#